data_AF-A0A6N0Z6V3-F1
#
_entry.id   AF-A0A6N0Z6V3-F1
#
_cell.length_a   1.000
_cell.length_b   1.000
_cell.length_c   1.000
_cell.angle_alpha   90.00
_cell.angle_beta   90.00
_cell.angle_gamma   90.00
#
_symmetry.space_group_name_H-M   'P 1'
#
loop_
_entity.id
_entity.type
_entity.pdbx_description
1 polymer ?
#
loop_
_entity_poly.entity_id
_entity_poly.type
_entity_poly.pdbx_seq_one_letter_code
_entity_poly.pdbx_strand_id
1 'polypeptide(L)'
;MSMQLDWSIKVSDLLTTATIVISVIALLLSLSKDRDAKVTEQASRVRSAAATAIAKLDRWQALQISMYQELQPTYVGLSEKLGESFNVQRVRDEFWKQVNIERTRVAQKVLDEQLGTAYSDLLSHFPAARGKFTDAFAKLSSIEAAVTDSYLGESESAILSLEGMQKNYTTPTLGNALRKAAASHSAELKSSSEAVIAPVREYLFSVISLPDEELVGSIRARKGEGS
;
A
#
# COMPACT_ATOMS: atom_id res chain seq x y z
N MET A 1 -6.37 65.19 -56.73
CA MET A 1 -5.18 64.33 -56.66
C MET A 1 -5.65 62.97 -56.16
N SER A 2 -5.84 62.04 -57.08
CA SER A 2 -6.54 60.77 -56.88
C SER A 2 -5.66 59.78 -56.11
N MET A 3 -6.14 59.28 -54.97
CA MET A 3 -5.61 58.04 -54.37
C MET A 3 -6.00 56.88 -55.29
N GLN A 4 -5.07 56.42 -56.11
CA GLN A 4 -5.17 55.13 -56.77
C GLN A 4 -4.79 54.06 -55.75
N LEU A 5 -5.79 53.35 -55.24
CA LEU A 5 -5.56 52.13 -54.46
C LEU A 5 -5.19 51.04 -55.48
N ASP A 6 -3.90 50.72 -55.55
CA ASP A 6 -3.35 49.73 -56.48
C ASP A 6 -3.91 48.33 -56.13
N TRP A 7 -4.83 47.83 -56.96
CA TRP A 7 -5.47 46.52 -56.77
C TRP A 7 -4.62 45.40 -57.44
N SER A 8 -3.34 45.37 -57.10
CA SER A 8 -2.39 44.32 -57.51
C SER A 8 -2.13 43.36 -56.35
N ILE A 9 -3.21 42.85 -55.73
CA ILE A 9 -3.06 41.69 -54.86
C ILE A 9 -2.84 40.49 -55.79
N LYS A 10 -1.59 40.07 -55.95
CA LYS A 10 -1.28 38.85 -56.69
C LYS A 10 -2.00 37.69 -56.02
N VAL A 11 -2.78 36.92 -56.78
CA VAL A 11 -3.47 35.71 -56.29
C VAL A 11 -2.50 34.77 -55.55
N SER A 12 -1.23 34.78 -55.95
CA SER A 12 -0.13 34.11 -55.26
C SER A 12 0.05 34.57 -53.80
N ASP A 13 0.04 35.87 -53.52
CA ASP A 13 0.24 36.42 -52.17
C ASP A 13 -0.96 36.11 -51.26
N LEU A 14 -2.17 36.08 -51.85
CA LEU A 14 -3.38 35.66 -51.15
C LEU A 14 -3.30 34.18 -50.74
N LEU A 15 -2.77 33.33 -51.62
CA LEU A 15 -2.61 31.89 -51.40
C LEU A 15 -1.50 31.58 -50.38
N THR A 16 -0.39 32.32 -50.43
CA THR A 16 0.67 32.26 -49.42
C THR A 16 0.16 32.70 -48.04
N THR A 17 -0.60 33.79 -47.97
CA THR A 17 -1.21 34.26 -46.71
C THR A 17 -2.17 33.24 -46.13
N ALA A 18 -3.04 32.65 -46.96
CA ALA A 18 -3.94 31.58 -46.54
C ALA A 18 -3.19 30.35 -46.02
N THR A 19 -2.09 29.96 -46.68
CA THR A 19 -1.25 28.82 -46.26
C THR A 19 -0.57 29.09 -44.91
N ILE A 20 -0.09 30.32 -44.69
CA ILE A 20 0.50 30.73 -43.41
C ILE A 20 -0.56 30.67 -42.30
N VAL A 21 -1.76 31.20 -42.53
CA VAL A 21 -2.86 31.17 -41.55
C VAL A 21 -3.27 29.73 -41.21
N ILE A 22 -3.44 28.87 -42.21
CA ILE A 22 -3.75 27.45 -42.01
C ILE A 22 -2.65 26.77 -41.19
N SER A 23 -1.38 27.06 -41.48
CA SER A 23 -0.24 26.50 -40.75
C SER A 23 -0.20 26.95 -39.28
N VAL A 24 -0.52 28.22 -39.01
CA VAL A 24 -0.62 28.76 -37.65
C VAL A 24 -1.79 28.12 -36.90
N ILE A 25 -2.95 27.97 -37.52
CA ILE A 25 -4.11 27.29 -36.91
C ILE A 25 -3.78 25.83 -36.60
N ALA A 26 -3.15 25.11 -37.53
CA ALA A 26 -2.72 23.73 -37.33
C ALA A 26 -1.71 23.62 -36.18
N LEU A 27 -0.76 24.55 -36.07
CA LEU A 27 0.18 24.61 -34.96
C LEU A 27 -0.54 24.84 -33.62
N LEU A 28 -1.49 25.78 -33.56
CA LEU A 28 -2.27 26.06 -32.35
C LEU A 28 -3.10 24.85 -31.90
N LEU A 29 -3.75 24.15 -32.83
CA LEU A 29 -4.49 22.91 -32.55
C LEU A 29 -3.56 21.76 -32.10
N SER A 30 -2.38 21.65 -32.70
CA SER A 30 -1.38 20.66 -32.28
C SER A 30 -0.86 20.97 -30.87
N LEU A 31 -0.63 22.24 -30.56
CA LEU A 31 -0.18 22.68 -29.23
C LEU A 31 -1.27 22.51 -28.17
N SER A 32 -2.54 22.76 -28.50
CA SER A 32 -3.64 22.50 -27.56
C SER A 32 -3.76 21.01 -27.28
N LYS A 33 -3.75 20.18 -28.33
CA LYS A 33 -3.81 18.71 -28.19
C LYS A 33 -2.64 18.14 -27.40
N ASP A 34 -1.42 18.65 -27.62
CA ASP A 34 -0.24 18.24 -26.85
C ASP A 34 -0.33 18.65 -25.37
N ARG A 35 -0.91 19.82 -25.08
CA ARG A 35 -1.18 20.25 -23.70
C ARG A 35 -2.20 19.34 -23.01
N ASP A 36 -3.29 19.00 -23.68
CA ASP A 36 -4.33 18.13 -23.13
C ASP A 36 -3.78 16.72 -22.89
N ALA A 37 -3.02 16.18 -23.85
CA ALA A 37 -2.37 14.89 -23.72
C ALA A 37 -1.42 14.84 -22.50
N LYS A 38 -0.62 15.89 -22.28
CA LYS A 38 0.26 16.00 -21.11
C LYS A 38 -0.51 16.06 -19.79
N VAL A 39 -1.65 16.75 -19.76
CA VAL A 39 -2.50 16.85 -18.58
C VAL A 39 -3.07 15.48 -18.21
N THR A 40 -3.63 14.75 -19.20
CA THR A 40 -4.15 13.41 -18.99
C THR A 40 -3.06 12.41 -18.59
N GLU A 41 -1.87 12.49 -19.19
CA GLU A 41 -0.75 11.61 -18.81
C GLU A 41 -0.32 11.82 -17.36
N GLN A 42 -0.19 13.08 -16.91
CA GLN A 42 0.15 13.40 -15.53
C GLN A 42 -0.93 12.95 -14.54
N ALA A 43 -2.20 13.20 -14.86
CA ALA A 43 -3.32 12.72 -14.07
C ALA A 43 -3.33 11.18 -13.95
N SER A 44 -3.08 10.47 -15.05
CA SER A 44 -2.97 9.01 -15.07
C SER A 44 -1.85 8.49 -14.17
N ARG A 45 -0.66 9.14 -14.19
CA ARG A 45 0.47 8.78 -13.31
C ARG A 45 0.09 8.91 -11.83
N VAL A 46 -0.59 9.98 -11.43
CA VAL A 46 -1.08 10.17 -10.07
C VAL A 46 -2.06 9.06 -9.68
N ARG A 47 -3.04 8.76 -10.54
CA ARG A 47 -4.03 7.70 -10.27
C ARG A 47 -3.35 6.35 -10.12
N SER A 48 -2.38 6.05 -10.98
CA SER A 48 -1.57 4.84 -10.90
C SER A 48 -0.80 4.77 -9.58
N ALA A 49 -0.13 5.86 -9.17
CA ALA A 49 0.60 5.91 -7.91
C ALA A 49 -0.35 5.70 -6.71
N ALA A 50 -1.53 6.30 -6.73
CA ALA A 50 -2.54 6.13 -5.67
C ALA A 50 -3.04 4.68 -5.60
N ALA A 51 -3.32 4.06 -6.75
CA ALA A 51 -3.73 2.66 -6.83
C ALA A 51 -2.63 1.71 -6.34
N THR A 52 -1.37 1.95 -6.73
CA THR A 52 -0.21 1.20 -6.21
C THR A 52 -0.08 1.34 -4.70
N ALA A 53 -0.30 2.54 -4.17
CA ALA A 53 -0.20 2.79 -2.74
C ALA A 53 -1.31 2.07 -1.94
N ILE A 54 -2.54 2.00 -2.47
CA ILE A 54 -3.62 1.16 -1.92
C ILE A 54 -3.20 -0.31 -1.92
N ALA A 55 -2.76 -0.83 -3.06
CA ALA A 55 -2.35 -2.23 -3.19
C ALA A 55 -1.21 -2.61 -2.22
N LYS A 56 -0.28 -1.69 -1.96
CA LYS A 56 0.81 -1.89 -0.99
C LYS A 56 0.31 -1.92 0.46
N LEU A 57 -0.72 -1.15 0.83
CA LEU A 57 -1.34 -1.23 2.15
C LEU A 57 -2.05 -2.58 2.35
N ASP A 58 -2.84 -3.00 1.36
CA ASP A 58 -3.52 -4.29 1.39
C ASP A 58 -2.52 -5.45 1.45
N ARG A 59 -1.43 -5.34 0.67
CA ARG A 59 -0.31 -6.30 0.68
C ARG A 59 0.34 -6.39 2.05
N TRP A 60 0.56 -5.26 2.72
CA TRP A 60 1.15 -5.27 4.05
C TRP A 60 0.25 -5.97 5.06
N GLN A 61 -1.04 -5.65 5.11
CA GLN A 61 -1.99 -6.35 5.98
C GLN A 61 -1.98 -7.87 5.71
N ALA A 62 -2.02 -8.26 4.44
CA ALA A 62 -1.98 -9.67 4.05
C ALA A 62 -0.70 -10.38 4.51
N LEU A 63 0.46 -9.72 4.42
CA LEU A 63 1.73 -10.26 4.90
C LEU A 63 1.71 -10.52 6.41
N GLN A 64 1.19 -9.58 7.20
CA GLN A 64 1.10 -9.75 8.66
C GLN A 64 0.16 -10.90 9.03
N ILE A 65 -0.99 -11.00 8.35
CA ILE A 65 -1.95 -12.09 8.56
C ILE A 65 -1.36 -13.44 8.12
N SER A 66 -0.54 -13.47 7.06
CA SER A 66 0.02 -14.72 6.52
C SER A 66 0.88 -15.47 7.54
N MET A 67 1.52 -14.76 8.49
CA MET A 67 2.30 -15.37 9.57
C MET A 67 1.55 -16.50 10.29
N TYR A 68 0.27 -16.30 10.62
CA TYR A 68 -0.54 -17.29 11.35
C TYR A 68 -0.85 -18.55 10.53
N GLN A 69 -0.84 -18.43 9.20
CA GLN A 69 -1.00 -19.56 8.27
C GLN A 69 0.32 -20.31 8.11
N GLU A 70 1.43 -19.58 7.98
CA GLU A 70 2.77 -20.16 7.86
C GLU A 70 3.21 -20.92 9.14
N LEU A 71 2.66 -20.57 10.31
CA LEU A 71 2.91 -21.27 11.57
C LEU A 71 2.10 -22.59 11.73
N GLN A 72 1.16 -22.91 10.84
CA GLN A 72 0.35 -24.14 10.95
C GLN A 72 1.17 -25.43 11.03
N PRO A 73 2.23 -25.64 10.22
CA PRO A 73 3.10 -26.81 10.33
C PRO A 73 3.85 -26.84 11.67
N THR A 74 4.23 -25.68 12.20
CA THR A 74 4.89 -25.56 13.51
C THR A 74 4.01 -26.11 14.62
N TYR A 75 2.71 -25.82 14.60
CA TYR A 75 1.78 -26.34 15.61
C TYR A 75 1.72 -27.87 15.62
N VAL A 76 1.77 -28.51 14.44
CA VAL A 76 1.82 -29.96 14.32
C VAL A 76 3.13 -30.49 14.90
N GLY A 77 4.27 -29.97 14.44
CA GLY A 77 5.58 -30.46 14.87
C GLY A 77 5.82 -30.29 16.37
N LEU A 78 5.38 -29.17 16.97
CA LEU A 78 5.46 -28.97 18.41
C LEU A 78 4.59 -29.96 19.19
N SER A 79 3.41 -30.29 18.66
CA SER A 79 2.49 -31.23 19.28
C SER A 79 3.05 -32.65 19.30
N GLU A 80 3.65 -33.08 18.20
CA GLU A 80 4.35 -34.37 18.07
C GLU A 80 5.54 -34.43 19.04
N LYS A 81 6.37 -33.38 19.03
CA LYS A 81 7.53 -33.28 19.91
C LYS A 81 7.19 -33.30 21.40
N LEU A 82 6.07 -32.67 21.78
CA LEU A 82 5.56 -32.74 23.14
C LEU A 82 5.09 -34.15 23.48
N GLY A 83 4.46 -34.86 22.55
CA GLY A 83 4.05 -36.26 22.74
C GLY A 83 5.23 -37.22 22.93
N GLU A 84 6.33 -36.99 22.22
CA GLU A 84 7.54 -37.83 22.30
C GLU A 84 8.35 -37.61 23.59
N SER A 85 8.63 -36.34 23.91
CA SER A 85 9.59 -35.99 24.97
C SER A 85 8.96 -35.45 26.24
N PHE A 86 7.70 -35.00 26.16
CA PHE A 86 6.96 -34.30 27.21
C PHE A 86 7.72 -33.15 27.88
N ASN A 87 8.59 -32.45 27.14
CA ASN A 87 9.31 -31.29 27.63
C ASN A 87 8.58 -29.99 27.25
N VAL A 88 7.68 -29.55 28.14
CA VAL A 88 6.84 -28.36 27.98
C VAL A 88 7.68 -27.09 27.78
N GLN A 89 8.73 -26.90 28.58
CA GLN A 89 9.60 -25.72 28.51
C GLN A 89 10.31 -25.62 27.15
N ARG A 90 10.85 -26.73 26.66
CA ARG A 90 11.50 -26.78 25.34
C ARG A 90 10.54 -26.45 24.21
N VAL A 91 9.31 -26.95 24.29
CA VAL A 91 8.24 -26.68 23.31
C VAL A 91 7.86 -25.20 23.32
N ARG A 92 7.78 -24.57 24.49
CA ARG A 92 7.54 -23.13 24.65
C ARG A 92 8.64 -22.29 24.01
N ASP A 93 9.91 -22.61 24.30
CA ASP A 93 11.05 -21.89 23.74
C ASP A 93 11.11 -22.02 22.21
N GLU A 94 10.83 -23.21 21.68
CA GLU A 94 10.82 -23.45 20.25
C GLU A 94 9.65 -22.75 19.56
N PHE A 95 8.48 -22.73 20.18
CA PHE A 95 7.34 -21.95 19.70
C PHE A 95 7.70 -20.46 19.57
N TRP A 96 8.25 -19.86 20.63
CA TRP A 96 8.69 -18.46 20.62
C TRP A 96 9.71 -18.19 19.50
N LYS A 97 10.68 -19.08 19.33
CA LYS A 97 11.68 -18.98 18.27
C LYS A 97 11.03 -18.97 16.89
N GLN A 98 10.07 -19.86 16.63
CA GLN A 98 9.40 -19.95 15.33
C GLN A 98 8.54 -18.72 15.04
N VAL A 99 7.79 -18.22 16.02
CA VAL A 99 7.05 -16.95 15.88
C VAL A 99 7.99 -15.81 15.50
N ASN A 100 9.13 -15.68 16.20
CA ASN A 100 10.09 -14.62 15.89
C ASN A 100 10.74 -14.74 14.49
N ILE A 101 10.99 -15.97 14.04
CA ILE A 101 11.48 -16.24 12.67
C ILE A 101 10.46 -15.73 11.64
N GLU A 102 9.17 -16.05 11.83
CA GLU A 102 8.12 -15.62 10.91
C GLU A 102 7.91 -14.10 10.94
N ARG A 103 7.93 -13.47 12.12
CA ARG A 103 7.90 -11.99 12.24
C ARG A 103 9.04 -11.34 11.48
N THR A 104 10.27 -11.85 11.65
CA THR A 104 11.46 -11.35 10.96
C THR A 104 11.32 -11.50 9.44
N ARG A 105 10.79 -12.64 8.98
CA ARG A 105 10.53 -12.87 7.55
C ARG A 105 9.52 -11.89 6.98
N VAL A 106 8.44 -11.61 7.71
CA VAL A 106 7.44 -10.62 7.31
C VAL A 106 8.06 -9.22 7.25
N ALA A 107 8.82 -8.82 8.27
CA ALA A 107 9.50 -7.52 8.30
C ALA A 107 10.47 -7.36 7.11
N GLN A 108 11.22 -8.41 6.76
CA GLN A 108 12.09 -8.40 5.58
C GLN A 108 11.29 -8.19 4.28
N LYS A 109 10.17 -8.92 4.10
CA LYS A 109 9.30 -8.74 2.92
C LYS A 109 8.73 -7.32 2.82
N VAL A 110 8.37 -6.70 3.95
CA VAL A 110 7.88 -5.31 4.00
C VAL A 110 8.94 -4.33 3.48
N LEU A 111 10.22 -4.56 3.81
CA LEU A 111 11.34 -3.77 3.31
C LEU A 111 11.63 -4.03 1.83
N ASP A 112 11.71 -5.30 1.43
CA ASP A 112 12.03 -5.71 0.06
C ASP A 112 10.97 -5.23 -0.95
N GLU A 113 9.70 -5.32 -0.59
CA GLU A 113 8.57 -4.84 -1.41
C GLU A 113 8.37 -3.31 -1.30
N GLN A 114 9.21 -2.62 -0.52
CA GLN A 114 9.18 -1.18 -0.30
C GLN A 114 7.78 -0.69 0.10
N LEU A 115 7.13 -1.40 1.02
CA LEU A 115 5.76 -1.05 1.42
C LEU A 115 5.77 0.27 2.19
N GLY A 116 6.76 0.47 3.07
CA GLY A 116 6.98 1.69 3.87
C GLY A 116 7.08 3.00 3.10
N THR A 117 7.43 2.94 1.81
CA THR A 117 7.62 4.11 0.94
C THR A 117 6.61 4.18 -0.20
N ALA A 118 5.49 3.45 -0.09
CA ALA A 118 4.44 3.40 -1.12
C ALA A 118 3.89 4.77 -1.55
N TYR A 119 4.03 5.78 -0.70
CA TYR A 119 3.55 7.14 -0.94
C TYR A 119 4.55 8.04 -1.70
N SER A 120 5.79 7.59 -1.98
CA SER A 120 6.85 8.42 -2.56
C SER A 120 6.42 9.12 -3.84
N ASP A 121 5.74 8.39 -4.71
CA ASP A 121 5.35 8.85 -6.04
C ASP A 121 4.15 9.80 -5.98
N LEU A 122 3.45 9.84 -4.85
CA LEU A 122 2.38 10.78 -4.57
C LEU A 122 2.90 12.11 -4.00
N LEU A 123 4.11 12.17 -3.45
CA LEU A 123 4.60 13.35 -2.71
C LEU A 123 4.66 14.62 -3.54
N SER A 124 4.99 14.52 -4.83
CA SER A 124 5.05 15.67 -5.73
C SER A 124 3.70 16.33 -5.97
N HIS A 125 2.60 15.61 -5.72
CA HIS A 125 1.23 16.04 -6.02
C HIS A 125 0.37 16.19 -4.76
N PHE A 126 0.53 15.26 -3.81
CA PHE A 126 -0.27 15.11 -2.59
C PHE A 126 0.64 14.94 -1.38
N PRO A 127 1.28 16.02 -0.88
CA PRO A 127 2.22 15.95 0.24
C PRO A 127 1.54 15.53 1.56
N ALA A 128 0.23 15.77 1.68
CA ALA A 128 -0.57 15.29 2.81
C ALA A 128 -0.59 13.74 2.90
N ALA A 129 -0.32 13.03 1.79
CA ALA A 129 -0.18 11.58 1.78
C ALA A 129 0.95 11.14 2.73
N ARG A 130 2.05 11.90 2.84
CA ARG A 130 3.16 11.54 3.74
C ARG A 130 2.69 11.32 5.17
N GLY A 131 1.97 12.30 5.72
CA GLY A 131 1.49 12.25 7.11
C GLY A 131 0.54 11.08 7.31
N LYS A 132 -0.48 10.97 6.43
CA LYS A 132 -1.48 9.88 6.48
C LYS A 132 -0.84 8.49 6.43
N PHE A 133 0.12 8.29 5.54
CA PHE A 133 0.84 7.03 5.43
C PHE A 133 1.73 6.78 6.64
N THR A 134 2.55 7.76 7.05
CA THR A 134 3.46 7.57 8.20
C THR A 134 2.69 7.24 9.47
N ASP A 135 1.55 7.91 9.70
CA ASP A 135 0.67 7.64 10.83
C ASP A 135 0.02 6.25 10.73
N ALA A 136 -0.44 5.86 9.55
CA ALA A 136 -0.98 4.52 9.32
C ALA A 136 0.10 3.46 9.51
N PHE A 137 1.33 3.70 9.06
CA PHE A 137 2.48 2.82 9.26
C PHE A 137 2.76 2.62 10.74
N ALA A 138 2.88 3.71 11.50
CA ALA A 138 3.11 3.63 12.93
C ALA A 138 1.99 2.87 13.67
N LYS A 139 0.73 3.14 13.33
CA LYS A 139 -0.43 2.46 13.93
C LYS A 139 -0.47 0.98 13.59
N LEU A 140 -0.26 0.61 12.32
CA LEU A 140 -0.25 -0.78 11.89
C LEU A 140 0.87 -1.59 12.55
N SER A 141 2.07 -1.02 12.65
CA SER A 141 3.17 -1.64 13.40
C SER A 141 2.86 -1.79 14.89
N SER A 142 2.23 -0.78 15.51
CA SER A 142 1.83 -0.88 16.91
C SER A 142 0.75 -1.94 17.15
N ILE A 143 -0.22 -2.06 16.24
CA ILE A 143 -1.27 -3.09 16.31
C ILE A 143 -0.66 -4.48 16.13
N GLU A 144 0.22 -4.67 15.13
CA GLU A 144 0.93 -5.93 14.91
C GLU A 144 1.69 -6.37 16.16
N ALA A 145 2.44 -5.45 16.78
CA ALA A 145 3.19 -5.75 17.98
C ALA A 145 2.26 -6.17 19.13
N ALA A 146 1.22 -5.39 19.41
CA ALA A 146 0.28 -5.68 20.49
C ALA A 146 -0.45 -7.02 20.31
N VAL A 147 -0.99 -7.28 19.11
CA VAL A 147 -1.70 -8.53 18.83
C VAL A 147 -0.75 -9.72 18.87
N THR A 148 0.49 -9.56 18.38
CA THR A 148 1.48 -10.64 18.42
C THR A 148 1.95 -10.94 19.84
N ASP A 149 2.14 -9.92 20.67
CA ASP A 149 2.48 -10.10 22.08
C ASP A 149 1.34 -10.81 22.83
N SER A 150 0.08 -10.44 22.55
CA SER A 150 -1.08 -11.13 23.11
C SER A 150 -1.17 -12.58 22.63
N TYR A 151 -0.90 -12.85 21.35
CA TYR A 151 -0.85 -14.19 20.78
C TYR A 151 0.22 -15.06 21.44
N LEU A 152 1.41 -14.49 21.67
CA LEU A 152 2.52 -15.16 22.37
C LEU A 152 2.12 -15.51 23.81
N GLY A 153 1.52 -14.57 24.54
CA GLY A 153 1.08 -14.79 25.92
C GLY A 153 0.00 -15.87 26.04
N GLU A 154 -1.03 -15.84 25.18
CA GLU A 154 -2.09 -16.86 25.17
C GLU A 154 -1.53 -18.24 24.81
N SER A 155 -0.68 -18.30 23.79
CA SER A 155 -0.06 -19.55 23.34
C SER A 155 0.90 -20.13 24.36
N GLU A 156 1.69 -19.28 25.04
CA GLU A 156 2.55 -19.69 26.15
C GLU A 156 1.71 -20.26 27.29
N SER A 157 0.65 -19.55 27.71
CA SER A 157 -0.24 -20.05 28.76
C SER A 157 -0.85 -21.41 28.38
N ALA A 158 -1.23 -21.59 27.12
CA ALA A 158 -1.74 -22.87 26.63
C ALA A 158 -0.68 -23.99 26.69
N ILE A 159 0.57 -23.70 26.30
CA ILE A 159 1.67 -24.67 26.38
C ILE A 159 1.97 -25.04 27.84
N LEU A 160 2.16 -24.04 28.71
CA LEU A 160 2.51 -24.25 30.10
C LEU A 160 1.40 -24.97 30.89
N SER A 161 0.14 -24.80 30.51
CA SER A 161 -0.99 -25.51 31.13
C SER A 161 -0.93 -27.05 30.98
N LEU A 162 -0.09 -27.56 30.06
CA LEU A 162 0.11 -28.99 29.83
C LEU A 162 1.11 -29.61 30.81
N GLU A 163 1.75 -28.82 31.66
CA GLU A 163 2.66 -29.32 32.68
C GLU A 163 1.96 -30.34 33.60
N GLY A 164 2.60 -31.49 33.80
CA GLY A 164 2.02 -32.60 34.58
C GLY A 164 0.92 -33.40 33.88
N MET A 165 0.51 -33.07 32.65
CA MET A 165 -0.56 -33.77 31.92
C MET A 165 -0.12 -34.99 31.12
N GLN A 166 1.10 -35.52 31.33
CA GLN A 166 1.73 -36.54 30.46
C GLN A 166 0.84 -37.76 30.18
N LYS A 167 0.17 -38.27 31.22
CA LYS A 167 -0.69 -39.47 31.09
C LYS A 167 -1.98 -39.23 30.31
N ASN A 168 -2.40 -37.98 30.18
CA ASN A 168 -3.65 -37.57 29.54
C ASN A 168 -3.42 -36.77 28.25
N TYR A 169 -2.16 -36.62 27.84
CA TYR A 169 -1.83 -35.86 26.65
C TYR A 169 -2.18 -36.64 25.39
N THR A 170 -2.83 -35.97 24.46
CA THR A 170 -3.05 -36.47 23.11
C THR A 170 -2.41 -35.50 22.13
N THR A 171 -1.76 -36.01 21.08
CA THR A 171 -1.06 -35.18 20.10
C THR A 171 -1.88 -33.99 19.60
N PRO A 172 -3.19 -34.09 19.29
CA PRO A 172 -3.95 -32.93 18.82
C PRO A 172 -4.15 -31.80 19.84
N THR A 173 -3.94 -32.06 21.14
CA THR A 173 -4.29 -31.12 22.22
C THR A 173 -3.57 -29.78 22.07
N LEU A 174 -2.24 -29.79 21.97
CA LEU A 174 -1.46 -28.55 21.84
C LEU A 174 -1.76 -27.84 20.52
N GLY A 175 -1.72 -28.58 19.40
CA GLY A 175 -1.88 -28.01 18.08
C GLY A 175 -3.23 -27.33 17.89
N ASN A 176 -4.30 -27.89 18.45
CA ASN A 176 -5.63 -27.26 18.40
C ASN A 176 -5.71 -25.99 19.25
N ALA A 177 -5.06 -25.95 20.41
CA ALA A 177 -4.99 -24.75 21.23
C ALA A 177 -4.26 -23.62 20.49
N LEU A 178 -3.10 -23.91 19.90
CA LEU A 178 -2.31 -22.94 19.13
C LEU A 178 -3.05 -22.46 17.87
N ARG A 179 -3.75 -23.35 17.17
CA ARG A 179 -4.59 -22.97 16.01
C ARG A 179 -5.73 -22.05 16.41
N LYS A 180 -6.37 -22.32 17.54
CA LYS A 180 -7.47 -21.48 18.04
C LYS A 180 -6.97 -20.08 18.41
N ALA A 181 -5.86 -19.99 19.13
CA ALA A 181 -5.22 -18.71 19.45
C ALA A 181 -4.85 -17.97 18.15
N ALA A 182 -4.19 -18.64 17.22
CA ALA A 182 -3.80 -18.05 15.93
C ALA A 182 -5.00 -17.54 15.12
N ALA A 183 -6.11 -18.28 15.07
CA ALA A 183 -7.32 -17.87 14.37
C ALA A 183 -7.96 -16.62 15.01
N SER A 184 -8.01 -16.56 16.34
CA SER A 184 -8.54 -15.41 17.09
C SER A 184 -7.72 -14.15 16.84
N HIS A 185 -6.40 -14.24 17.05
CA HIS A 185 -5.48 -13.11 16.89
C HIS A 185 -5.32 -12.67 15.43
N SER A 186 -5.38 -13.60 14.48
CA SER A 186 -5.41 -13.27 13.04
C SER A 186 -6.66 -12.46 12.66
N ALA A 187 -7.82 -12.82 13.22
CA ALA A 187 -9.06 -12.07 12.98
C ALA A 187 -9.04 -10.68 13.63
N GLU A 188 -8.50 -10.58 14.85
CA GLU A 188 -8.29 -9.31 15.54
C GLU A 188 -7.35 -8.38 14.77
N LEU A 189 -6.20 -8.91 14.31
CA LEU A 189 -5.24 -8.17 13.51
C LEU A 189 -5.89 -7.65 12.23
N LYS A 190 -6.66 -8.49 11.52
CA LYS A 190 -7.38 -8.10 10.31
C LYS A 190 -8.36 -6.96 10.58
N SER A 191 -9.20 -7.08 11.60
CA SER A 191 -10.20 -6.07 11.95
C SER A 191 -9.54 -4.73 12.32
N SER A 192 -8.55 -4.77 13.21
CA SER A 192 -7.86 -3.59 13.71
C SER A 192 -7.04 -2.88 12.64
N SER A 193 -6.38 -3.64 11.76
CA SER A 193 -5.63 -3.07 10.63
C SER A 193 -6.55 -2.47 9.57
N GLU A 194 -7.70 -3.09 9.28
CA GLU A 194 -8.68 -2.52 8.34
C GLU A 194 -9.20 -1.17 8.81
N ALA A 195 -9.44 -1.00 10.11
CA ALA A 195 -9.85 0.28 10.70
C ALA A 195 -8.79 1.40 10.51
N VAL A 196 -7.51 1.04 10.35
CA VAL A 196 -6.43 2.00 10.06
C VAL A 196 -6.28 2.24 8.55
N ILE A 197 -6.43 1.20 7.73
CA ILE A 197 -6.24 1.27 6.28
C ILE A 197 -7.42 1.99 5.60
N ALA A 198 -8.65 1.76 6.04
CA ALA A 198 -9.85 2.27 5.38
C ALA A 198 -9.83 3.80 5.18
N PRO A 199 -9.50 4.65 6.19
CA PRO A 199 -9.42 6.11 5.99
C PRO A 199 -8.33 6.55 4.99
N VAL A 200 -7.23 5.79 4.90
CA VAL A 200 -6.16 6.06 3.92
C VAL A 200 -6.61 5.66 2.52
N ARG A 201 -7.32 4.52 2.41
CA ARG A 201 -7.91 4.04 1.16
C ARG A 201 -8.96 5.03 0.62
N GLU A 202 -9.85 5.52 1.48
CA GLU A 202 -10.83 6.55 1.13
C GLU A 202 -10.16 7.83 0.62
N TYR A 203 -9.11 8.29 1.30
CA TYR A 203 -8.33 9.43 0.84
C TYR A 203 -7.74 9.19 -0.55
N LEU A 204 -7.13 8.02 -0.80
CA LEU A 204 -6.54 7.71 -2.10
C LEU A 204 -7.59 7.57 -3.21
N PHE A 205 -8.75 7.01 -2.91
CA PHE A 205 -9.86 7.00 -3.86
C PHE A 205 -10.37 8.41 -4.17
N SER A 206 -10.43 9.30 -3.17
CA SER A 206 -10.77 10.71 -3.41
C SER A 206 -9.79 11.37 -4.37
N VAL A 207 -8.48 11.08 -4.24
CA VAL A 207 -7.45 11.54 -5.17
C VAL A 207 -7.66 10.96 -6.57
N ILE A 208 -7.97 9.67 -6.69
CA ILE A 208 -8.20 9.02 -7.98
C ILE A 208 -9.40 9.63 -8.71
N SER A 209 -10.45 10.01 -7.97
CA SER A 209 -11.69 10.57 -8.52
C SER A 209 -11.59 12.02 -8.99
N LEU A 210 -10.50 12.74 -8.70
CA LEU A 210 -10.37 14.14 -9.11
C LEU A 210 -10.29 14.28 -10.64
N PRO A 211 -10.85 15.36 -11.22
CA PRO A 211 -10.67 15.69 -12.63
C PRO A 211 -9.19 15.91 -12.98
N ASP A 212 -8.81 15.63 -14.24
CA ASP A 212 -7.42 15.76 -14.71
C ASP A 212 -6.86 17.17 -14.48
N GLU A 213 -7.68 18.20 -14.69
CA GLU A 213 -7.29 19.60 -14.50
C GLU A 213 -7.02 19.95 -13.03
N GLU A 214 -7.72 19.35 -12.07
CA GLU A 214 -7.50 19.56 -10.63
C GLU A 214 -6.25 18.80 -10.14
N LEU A 215 -6.06 17.59 -10.67
CA LEU A 215 -4.85 16.78 -10.42
C LEU A 215 -3.58 17.49 -10.90
N VAL A 216 -3.66 18.20 -12.03
CA VAL A 216 -2.54 18.98 -12.57
C VAL A 216 -2.48 20.40 -12.01
N GLY A 217 -3.62 20.99 -11.67
CA GLY A 217 -3.74 22.33 -11.09
C GLY A 217 -3.11 22.43 -9.69
N SER A 218 -3.26 21.38 -8.88
CA SER A 218 -2.56 21.24 -7.59
C SER A 218 -1.03 21.27 -7.72
N ILE A 219 -0.48 20.97 -8.91
CA ILE A 219 0.96 21.08 -9.24
C ILE A 219 1.35 22.55 -9.52
N ARG A 220 0.49 23.28 -10.23
CA ARG A 220 0.79 24.65 -10.70
C ARG A 220 0.66 25.71 -9.61
N ALA A 221 -0.31 25.58 -8.71
CA ALA A 221 -0.50 26.52 -7.60
C ALA A 221 0.77 26.72 -6.76
N ARG A 222 1.63 25.68 -6.64
CA ARG A 222 2.87 25.73 -5.87
C ARG A 222 4.09 26.30 -6.59
N LYS A 223 4.16 26.27 -7.93
CA LYS A 223 5.28 26.92 -8.64
C LYS A 223 5.23 28.44 -8.56
N GLY A 224 4.07 29.03 -8.21
CA GLY A 224 3.90 30.47 -8.03
C GLY A 224 4.14 30.98 -6.60
N GLU A 225 4.15 30.11 -5.58
CA GLU A 225 4.38 30.48 -4.18
C GLU A 225 5.86 30.38 -3.74
N GLY A 226 6.75 30.11 -4.70
CA GLY A 226 8.20 29.97 -4.48
C GLY A 226 9.06 30.87 -5.38
N SER A 227 8.54 32.04 -5.79
CA SER A 227 9.34 33.12 -6.40
C SER A 227 9.25 34.39 -5.57
#